data_AF-A0A9W6TRX4-F1
#
_entry.id   AF-A0A9W6TRX4-F1
#
_cell.length_a   1.000
_cell.length_b   1.000
_cell.length_c   1.000
_cell.angle_alpha   90.00
_cell.angle_beta   90.00
_cell.angle_gamma   90.00
#
_symmetry.space_group_name_H-M   'P 1'
#
loop_
_entity.id
_entity.type
_entity.pdbx_description
1 polymer ?
#
loop_
_entity_poly.entity_id
_entity_poly.type
_entity_poly.pdbx_seq_one_letter_code
_entity_poly.pdbx_strand_id
1 'polypeptide(L)'
;MAWKAQRGPQTRGRSLCYLPNKKVTMGRRPAKCYRFQNKKPFIKSRFCRGVPDPKIRIYDVGNKKASVDAFPFVAHLVSDEKEQLSSEALEAARVAANRYLTKYCGKDNFHMRIRCHPFQVLRINKMLSCAGADRLQTGMRHAYGKPSGVAARVAIGQPIISVRSKDSFGPSVVEALRRAKFKFPGRQKVLGSKKWGFTKYEREVYAEMRANGSLGLDGNHEKYHPNRGPLKL
;
A
#
# COMPACT_ATOMS: atom_id res chain seq x y z
N MET A 1 -44.41 -63.58 -16.52
CA MET A 1 -43.34 -62.67 -16.06
C MET A 1 -43.69 -61.26 -16.49
N ALA A 2 -44.14 -60.39 -15.58
CA ALA A 2 -44.31 -58.97 -15.85
C ALA A 2 -44.01 -58.21 -14.55
N TRP A 3 -42.90 -57.50 -14.53
CA TRP A 3 -42.35 -56.81 -13.37
C TRP A 3 -43.14 -55.54 -13.07
N LYS A 4 -43.51 -55.37 -11.79
CA LYS A 4 -44.11 -54.16 -11.22
C LYS A 4 -43.11 -52.99 -11.29
N ALA A 5 -43.49 -51.90 -11.96
CA ALA A 5 -42.77 -50.64 -11.87
C ALA A 5 -43.02 -49.97 -10.51
N GLN A 6 -42.01 -49.95 -9.64
CA GLN A 6 -42.00 -49.21 -8.38
C GLN A 6 -41.77 -47.71 -8.67
N ARG A 7 -42.67 -46.86 -8.16
CA ARG A 7 -42.55 -45.39 -8.20
C ARG A 7 -41.48 -44.96 -7.19
N GLY A 8 -40.40 -44.34 -7.67
CA GLY A 8 -39.38 -43.70 -6.84
C GLY A 8 -39.85 -42.36 -6.23
N PRO A 9 -39.19 -41.88 -5.16
CA PRO A 9 -39.64 -40.72 -4.40
C PRO A 9 -39.37 -39.39 -5.09
N GLN A 10 -40.33 -38.47 -4.98
CA GLN A 10 -40.27 -37.06 -5.38
C GLN A 10 -38.99 -36.37 -4.88
N THR A 11 -38.07 -36.08 -5.81
CA THR A 11 -37.00 -35.11 -5.56
C THR A 11 -37.62 -33.72 -5.44
N ARG A 12 -37.68 -33.21 -4.21
CA ARG A 12 -38.08 -31.83 -3.89
C ARG A 12 -37.25 -30.86 -4.74
N GLY A 13 -37.90 -30.18 -5.67
CA GLY A 13 -37.33 -29.04 -6.39
C GLY A 13 -36.86 -28.01 -5.37
N ARG A 14 -35.53 -27.80 -5.30
CA ARG A 14 -34.99 -26.62 -4.64
C ARG A 14 -35.44 -25.42 -5.46
N SER A 15 -36.41 -24.71 -4.93
CA SER A 15 -36.76 -23.37 -5.33
C SER A 15 -35.47 -22.57 -5.53
N LEU A 16 -35.29 -22.02 -6.73
CA LEU A 16 -34.35 -20.93 -6.95
C LEU A 16 -34.79 -19.79 -6.02
N CYS A 17 -34.19 -19.73 -4.84
CA CYS A 17 -34.26 -18.56 -3.99
C CYS A 17 -33.64 -17.41 -4.77
N TYR A 18 -34.52 -16.55 -5.27
CA TYR A 18 -34.23 -15.22 -5.80
C TYR A 18 -33.37 -14.49 -4.76
N LEU A 19 -32.04 -14.48 -4.97
CA LEU A 19 -31.17 -13.65 -4.13
C LEU A 19 -31.47 -12.19 -4.47
N PRO A 20 -31.89 -11.37 -3.48
CA PRO A 20 -32.25 -9.99 -3.73
C PRO A 20 -31.00 -9.23 -4.15
N ASN A 21 -31.05 -8.68 -5.37
CA ASN A 21 -30.42 -7.44 -5.77
C ASN A 21 -28.97 -7.26 -5.25
N LYS A 22 -28.04 -8.07 -5.75
CA LYS A 22 -26.63 -7.67 -5.75
C LYS A 22 -26.56 -6.37 -6.54
N LYS A 23 -26.50 -5.22 -5.85
CA LYS A 23 -26.11 -3.93 -6.42
C LYS A 23 -24.90 -4.21 -7.31
N VAL A 24 -25.09 -4.15 -8.63
CA VAL A 24 -24.01 -4.21 -9.59
C VAL A 24 -23.15 -3.00 -9.28
N THR A 25 -22.11 -3.21 -8.47
CA THR A 25 -21.15 -2.19 -8.14
C THR A 25 -20.40 -1.97 -9.43
N MET A 26 -20.75 -0.91 -10.17
CA MET A 26 -19.99 -0.49 -11.35
C MET A 26 -18.51 -0.55 -11.01
N GLY A 27 -17.82 -1.52 -11.61
CA GLY A 27 -16.47 -1.90 -11.23
C GLY A 27 -15.52 -0.72 -11.38
N ARG A 28 -14.48 -0.70 -10.55
CA ARG A 28 -13.39 0.26 -10.76
C ARG A 28 -12.75 0.04 -12.12
N ARG A 29 -12.35 1.13 -12.78
CA ARG A 29 -11.58 1.02 -14.02
C ARG A 29 -10.30 0.23 -13.76
N PRO A 30 -9.87 -0.60 -14.72
CA PRO A 30 -8.64 -1.36 -14.58
C PRO A 30 -7.45 -0.40 -14.40
N ALA A 31 -6.51 -0.77 -13.53
CA ALA A 31 -5.39 0.09 -13.14
C ALA A 31 -4.48 0.49 -14.32
N LYS A 32 -4.53 -0.25 -15.45
CA LYS A 32 -3.82 0.09 -16.69
C LYS A 32 -4.13 1.50 -17.19
N CYS A 33 -5.33 2.01 -16.96
CA CYS A 33 -5.73 3.36 -17.38
C CYS A 33 -5.00 4.49 -16.62
N TYR A 34 -4.45 4.20 -15.44
CA TYR A 34 -3.84 5.20 -14.56
C TYR A 34 -2.37 4.93 -14.27
N ARG A 35 -1.78 3.87 -14.84
CA ARG A 35 -0.40 3.44 -14.53
C ARG A 35 0.62 4.56 -14.74
N PHE A 36 0.53 5.30 -15.84
CA PHE A 36 1.54 6.30 -16.22
C PHE A 36 1.22 7.70 -15.71
N GLN A 37 2.27 8.46 -15.41
CA GLN A 37 2.19 9.83 -14.90
C GLN A 37 2.04 10.87 -16.02
N ASN A 38 0.91 10.87 -16.72
CA ASN A 38 0.75 11.70 -17.92
C ASN A 38 0.26 13.13 -17.62
N LYS A 39 -0.23 13.38 -16.42
CA LYS A 39 -0.88 14.65 -16.04
C LYS A 39 -0.06 15.37 -14.97
N LYS A 40 -0.24 16.69 -14.88
CA LYS A 40 0.26 17.50 -13.77
C LYS A 40 -0.32 16.97 -12.43
N PRO A 41 0.42 17.11 -11.32
CA PRO A 41 -0.09 16.72 -10.01
C PRO A 41 -1.45 17.37 -9.71
N PHE A 42 -2.44 16.55 -9.34
CA PHE A 42 -3.78 17.02 -9.01
C PHE A 42 -4.16 16.49 -7.64
N ILE A 43 -4.27 17.38 -6.65
CA ILE A 43 -4.43 17.02 -5.24
C ILE A 43 -5.81 17.43 -4.71
N LYS A 44 -6.22 16.79 -3.62
CA LYS A 44 -7.34 17.28 -2.80
C LYS A 44 -7.00 18.70 -2.33
N SER A 45 -7.85 19.66 -2.68
CA SER A 45 -7.60 21.09 -2.48
C SER A 45 -8.92 21.85 -2.43
N ARG A 46 -8.88 23.16 -2.15
CA ARG A 46 -10.07 24.04 -2.18
C ARG A 46 -10.84 23.99 -3.52
N PHE A 47 -10.11 23.72 -4.61
CA PHE A 47 -10.63 23.62 -5.98
C PHE A 47 -11.10 22.22 -6.35
N CYS A 48 -10.53 21.16 -5.75
CA CYS A 48 -10.92 19.78 -5.97
C CYS A 48 -11.66 19.22 -4.75
N ARG A 49 -12.98 19.44 -4.74
CA ARG A 49 -13.90 18.94 -3.71
C ARG A 49 -14.49 17.59 -4.14
N GLY A 50 -14.99 16.82 -3.17
CA GLY A 50 -15.60 15.50 -3.42
C GLY A 50 -14.60 14.38 -3.76
N VAL A 51 -13.33 14.54 -3.38
CA VAL A 51 -12.31 13.50 -3.52
C VAL A 51 -12.61 12.37 -2.54
N PRO A 52 -12.69 11.10 -2.98
CA PRO A 52 -12.89 9.97 -2.08
C PRO A 52 -11.65 9.75 -1.22
N ASP A 53 -11.86 9.27 0.00
CA ASP A 53 -10.76 8.99 0.91
C ASP A 53 -9.91 7.80 0.41
N PRO A 54 -8.59 7.83 0.64
CA PRO A 54 -7.69 6.75 0.24
C PRO A 54 -8.06 5.43 0.94
N LYS A 55 -7.90 4.32 0.22
CA LYS A 55 -8.16 3.00 0.80
C LYS A 55 -7.15 2.65 1.90
N ILE A 56 -5.89 3.02 1.71
CA ILE A 56 -4.86 2.94 2.75
C ILE A 56 -5.08 4.03 3.81
N ARG A 57 -5.26 3.60 5.06
CA ARG A 57 -5.43 4.50 6.21
C ARG A 57 -4.28 4.41 7.21
N ILE A 58 -3.59 3.28 7.26
CA ILE A 58 -2.52 2.98 8.21
C ILE A 58 -1.22 2.83 7.42
N TYR A 59 -0.22 3.66 7.73
CA TYR A 59 1.07 3.64 7.05
C TYR A 59 2.13 2.87 7.85
N ASP A 60 2.05 2.92 9.18
CA ASP A 60 2.98 2.26 10.09
C ASP A 60 2.31 1.06 10.77
N VAL A 61 2.95 -0.10 10.72
CA VAL A 61 2.43 -1.38 11.21
C VAL A 61 3.53 -2.13 11.99
N GLY A 62 3.12 -2.99 12.92
CA GLY A 62 4.03 -3.68 13.84
C GLY A 62 4.35 -2.83 15.06
N ASN A 63 5.52 -3.03 15.65
CA ASN A 63 5.96 -2.31 16.84
C ASN A 63 6.54 -0.93 16.50
N LYS A 64 5.65 0.03 16.23
CA LYS A 64 6.00 1.43 15.92
C LYS A 64 6.57 2.22 17.11
N LYS A 65 6.43 1.71 18.35
CA LYS A 65 6.98 2.33 19.56
C LYS A 65 8.38 1.80 19.91
N ALA A 66 8.85 0.75 19.22
CA ALA A 66 10.18 0.21 19.45
C ALA A 66 11.26 1.28 19.26
N SER A 67 12.27 1.22 20.13
CA SER A 67 13.43 2.09 20.05
C SER A 67 14.20 1.88 18.74
N VAL A 68 14.99 2.87 18.34
CA VAL A 68 15.91 2.76 17.19
C VAL A 68 16.86 1.59 17.35
N ASP A 69 17.40 1.40 18.56
CA ASP A 69 18.41 0.38 18.87
C ASP A 69 17.86 -1.06 18.75
N ALA A 70 16.54 -1.25 18.89
CA ALA A 70 15.93 -2.58 18.86
C ALA A 70 15.93 -3.24 17.47
N PHE A 71 15.97 -2.46 16.39
CA PHE A 71 15.78 -2.95 15.01
C PHE A 71 16.88 -2.45 14.05
N PRO A 72 18.04 -3.12 14.03
CA PRO A 72 19.15 -2.79 13.12
C PRO A 72 18.89 -3.17 11.66
N PHE A 73 18.16 -4.25 11.39
CA PHE A 73 17.92 -4.76 10.04
C PHE A 73 16.92 -3.91 9.29
N VAL A 74 17.19 -3.70 7.99
CA VAL A 74 16.36 -2.86 7.12
C VAL A 74 16.32 -3.43 5.72
N ALA A 75 15.11 -3.54 5.18
CA ALA A 75 14.90 -3.78 3.78
C ALA A 75 13.87 -2.81 3.20
N HIS A 76 14.08 -2.44 1.94
CA HIS A 76 13.22 -1.56 1.18
C HIS A 76 12.69 -2.26 -0.06
N LEU A 77 11.42 -2.05 -0.36
CA LEU A 77 10.83 -2.32 -1.66
C LEU A 77 10.87 -1.03 -2.46
N VAL A 78 11.62 -1.03 -3.55
CA VAL A 78 11.91 0.15 -4.38
C VAL A 78 11.29 -0.02 -5.77
N SER A 79 10.72 1.07 -6.30
CA SER A 79 10.21 1.10 -7.68
C SER A 79 11.34 1.24 -8.68
N ASP A 80 11.36 0.40 -9.72
CA ASP A 80 12.29 0.54 -10.85
C ASP A 80 11.65 1.29 -12.03
N GLU A 81 10.37 1.67 -11.90
CA GLU A 81 9.59 2.36 -12.92
C GLU A 81 8.98 3.66 -12.36
N LYS A 82 8.76 4.63 -13.26
CA LYS A 82 8.03 5.86 -12.96
C LYS A 82 6.55 5.67 -13.24
N GLU A 83 5.76 5.44 -12.19
CA GLU A 83 4.35 5.08 -12.32
C GLU A 83 3.47 5.68 -11.21
N GLN A 84 2.17 5.38 -11.27
CA GLN A 84 1.20 5.71 -10.24
C GLN A 84 0.72 4.42 -9.56
N LEU A 85 0.94 4.33 -8.25
CA LEU A 85 0.46 3.23 -7.42
C LEU A 85 -0.89 3.61 -6.83
N SER A 86 -1.94 2.83 -7.11
CA SER A 86 -3.26 3.10 -6.56
C SER A 86 -3.28 2.92 -5.03
N SER A 87 -4.15 3.66 -4.33
CA SER A 87 -4.30 3.51 -2.87
C SER A 87 -4.69 2.10 -2.45
N GLU A 88 -5.37 1.38 -3.35
CA GLU A 88 -5.79 0.00 -3.23
C GLU A 88 -4.60 -0.95 -3.31
N ALA A 89 -3.70 -0.74 -4.26
CA ALA A 89 -2.49 -1.53 -4.40
C ALA A 89 -1.59 -1.37 -3.16
N LEU A 90 -1.48 -0.13 -2.65
CA LEU A 90 -0.75 0.15 -1.41
C LEU A 90 -1.35 -0.60 -0.21
N GLU A 91 -2.68 -0.59 -0.05
CA GLU A 91 -3.35 -1.33 1.03
C GLU A 91 -3.22 -2.85 0.86
N ALA A 92 -3.37 -3.37 -0.35
CA ALA A 92 -3.21 -4.80 -0.63
C ALA A 92 -1.77 -5.28 -0.36
N ALA A 93 -0.77 -4.49 -0.76
CA ALA A 93 0.63 -4.74 -0.48
C ALA A 93 0.92 -4.71 1.03
N ARG A 94 0.36 -3.73 1.75
CA ARG A 94 0.45 -3.62 3.22
C ARG A 94 -0.06 -4.89 3.90
N VAL A 95 -1.27 -5.33 3.54
CA VAL A 95 -1.90 -6.50 4.14
C VAL A 95 -1.11 -7.77 3.82
N ALA A 96 -0.62 -7.91 2.58
CA ALA A 96 0.18 -9.05 2.16
C ALA A 96 1.50 -9.16 2.95
N ALA A 97 2.24 -8.05 3.07
CA ALA A 97 3.48 -8.00 3.85
C ALA A 97 3.23 -8.25 5.33
N ASN A 98 2.25 -7.54 5.92
CA ASN A 98 1.95 -7.66 7.35
C ASN A 98 1.51 -9.07 7.74
N ARG A 99 0.63 -9.71 6.96
CA ARG A 99 0.16 -11.07 7.24
C ARG A 99 1.31 -12.07 7.28
N TYR A 100 2.30 -11.92 6.40
CA TYR A 100 3.49 -12.77 6.39
C TYR A 100 4.38 -12.49 7.61
N LEU A 101 4.72 -11.22 7.86
CA LEU A 101 5.59 -10.83 8.97
C LEU A 101 5.00 -11.22 10.33
N THR A 102 3.70 -11.02 10.56
CA THR A 102 3.05 -11.44 11.80
C THR A 102 3.13 -12.95 12.01
N LYS A 103 3.04 -13.76 10.94
CA LYS A 103 3.08 -15.22 11.03
C LYS A 103 4.48 -15.76 11.36
N TYR A 104 5.52 -15.20 10.74
CA TYR A 104 6.88 -15.77 10.83
C TYR A 104 7.80 -15.02 11.79
N CYS A 105 7.63 -13.71 11.98
CA CYS A 105 8.47 -12.90 12.87
C CYS A 105 7.77 -12.60 14.20
N GLY A 106 6.44 -12.61 14.23
CA GLY A 106 5.64 -12.09 15.34
C GLY A 106 5.47 -10.56 15.27
N LYS A 107 4.35 -10.05 15.81
CA LYS A 107 3.94 -8.64 15.68
C LYS A 107 4.95 -7.65 16.27
N ASP A 108 5.67 -8.06 17.32
CA ASP A 108 6.51 -7.17 18.12
C ASP A 108 7.96 -7.07 17.63
N ASN A 109 8.35 -7.89 16.65
CA ASN A 109 9.73 -8.00 16.16
C ASN A 109 10.01 -7.24 14.86
N PHE A 110 9.03 -6.51 14.33
CA PHE A 110 9.21 -5.70 13.14
C PHE A 110 8.46 -4.37 13.23
N HIS A 111 8.92 -3.41 12.45
CA HIS A 111 8.23 -2.16 12.18
C HIS A 111 8.24 -1.93 10.66
N MET A 112 7.05 -1.95 10.06
CA MET A 112 6.85 -1.72 8.64
C MET A 112 6.21 -0.35 8.41
N ARG A 113 6.75 0.40 7.46
CA ARG A 113 6.27 1.71 7.06
C ARG A 113 6.06 1.79 5.56
N ILE A 114 4.87 2.20 5.14
CA ILE A 114 4.61 2.61 3.76
C ILE A 114 5.06 4.06 3.62
N ARG A 115 6.02 4.29 2.72
CA ARG A 115 6.66 5.59 2.49
C ARG A 115 5.89 6.44 1.48
N CYS A 116 5.17 5.80 0.56
CA CYS A 116 4.39 6.48 -0.46
C CYS A 116 2.99 6.85 0.05
N HIS A 117 2.63 8.13 -0.09
CA HIS A 117 1.29 8.65 0.22
C HIS A 117 0.51 8.95 -1.08
N PRO A 118 -0.75 8.51 -1.20
CA PRO A 118 -1.56 8.72 -2.38
C PRO A 118 -2.24 10.10 -2.38
N PHE A 119 -1.54 11.12 -2.86
CA PHE A 119 -2.08 12.48 -2.99
C PHE A 119 -2.68 12.78 -4.37
N GLN A 120 -2.30 12.02 -5.39
CA GLN A 120 -2.75 12.24 -6.76
C GLN A 120 -4.20 11.76 -6.92
N VAL A 121 -5.10 12.66 -7.27
CA VAL A 121 -6.50 12.36 -7.56
C VAL A 121 -6.65 11.92 -9.01
N LEU A 122 -7.34 10.80 -9.18
CA LEU A 122 -7.70 10.21 -10.46
C LEU A 122 -9.11 10.65 -10.84
N ARG A 123 -9.29 11.07 -12.10
CA ARG A 123 -10.58 11.56 -12.62
C ARG A 123 -11.18 10.60 -13.63
N ILE A 124 -12.51 10.48 -13.61
CA ILE A 124 -13.28 9.65 -14.53
C ILE A 124 -14.40 10.49 -15.13
N ASN A 125 -14.42 10.59 -16.46
CA ASN A 125 -15.64 10.91 -17.18
C ASN A 125 -16.46 9.62 -17.27
N LYS A 126 -17.51 9.50 -16.44
CA LYS A 126 -18.32 8.28 -16.33
C LYS A 126 -19.31 8.26 -17.48
N MET A 127 -19.23 7.23 -18.31
CA MET A 127 -20.18 6.97 -19.39
C MET A 127 -21.29 6.07 -18.88
N LEU A 128 -22.53 6.34 -19.30
CA LEU A 128 -23.67 5.46 -19.06
C LEU A 128 -23.56 4.26 -19.99
N SER A 129 -23.70 3.07 -19.43
CA SER A 129 -23.73 1.82 -20.17
C SER A 129 -25.13 1.25 -20.07
N CYS A 130 -26.07 1.89 -20.75
CA CYS A 130 -27.44 1.42 -20.93
C CYS A 130 -27.86 1.56 -22.40
N ALA A 131 -28.83 0.76 -22.84
CA ALA A 131 -29.41 0.93 -24.17
C ALA A 131 -30.02 2.33 -24.29
N GLY A 132 -29.72 3.03 -25.39
CA GLY A 132 -30.15 4.43 -25.56
C GLY A 132 -29.37 5.46 -24.74
N ALA A 133 -28.21 5.10 -24.14
CA ALA A 133 -27.38 6.02 -23.37
C ALA A 133 -26.97 7.29 -24.15
N ASP A 134 -26.84 7.19 -25.47
CA ASP A 134 -26.53 8.31 -26.35
C ASP A 134 -27.51 9.49 -26.21
N ARG A 135 -28.80 9.18 -25.96
CA ARG A 135 -29.85 10.21 -25.77
C ARG A 135 -29.77 10.89 -24.41
N LEU A 136 -29.19 10.22 -23.41
CA LEU A 136 -29.19 10.63 -22.01
C LEU A 136 -27.85 11.23 -21.57
N GLN A 137 -26.80 11.06 -22.38
CA GLN A 137 -25.45 11.49 -22.04
C GLN A 137 -24.90 12.47 -23.07
N THR A 138 -24.20 13.50 -22.59
CA THR A 138 -23.52 14.49 -23.43
C THR A 138 -22.26 13.96 -24.16
N GLY A 139 -22.03 12.65 -24.14
CA GLY A 139 -20.82 12.02 -24.70
C GLY A 139 -19.53 12.67 -24.20
N MET A 140 -18.75 13.24 -25.12
CA MET A 140 -17.46 13.90 -24.85
C MET A 140 -17.54 15.41 -24.66
N ARG A 141 -18.73 16.01 -24.78
CA ARG A 141 -18.92 17.43 -24.45
C ARG A 141 -18.70 17.65 -22.94
N HIS A 142 -17.87 18.63 -22.58
CA HIS A 142 -17.42 18.89 -21.20
C HIS A 142 -16.83 17.65 -20.49
N ALA A 143 -15.92 16.94 -21.16
CA ALA A 143 -15.31 15.68 -20.66
C ALA A 143 -14.42 15.79 -19.40
N TYR A 144 -14.51 16.87 -18.62
CA TYR A 144 -13.78 17.00 -17.38
C TYR A 144 -14.33 16.03 -16.33
N GLY A 145 -13.57 14.96 -16.06
CA GLY A 145 -14.01 13.88 -15.18
C GLY A 145 -14.16 14.28 -13.72
N LYS A 146 -15.06 13.60 -13.01
CA LYS A 146 -15.21 13.69 -11.55
C LYS A 146 -14.11 12.90 -10.84
N PRO A 147 -13.66 13.30 -9.64
CA PRO A 147 -12.69 12.52 -8.86
C PRO A 147 -13.28 11.14 -8.50
N SER A 148 -12.51 10.07 -8.70
CA SER A 148 -12.96 8.70 -8.48
C SER A 148 -12.04 7.85 -7.61
N GLY A 149 -10.78 8.25 -7.46
CA GLY A 149 -9.80 7.50 -6.68
C GLY A 149 -8.54 8.31 -6.46
N VAL A 150 -7.64 7.78 -5.64
CA VAL A 150 -6.35 8.42 -5.34
C VAL A 150 -5.20 7.43 -5.53
N ALA A 151 -4.06 7.96 -5.95
CA ALA A 151 -2.85 7.22 -6.26
C ALA A 151 -1.62 7.97 -5.74
N ALA A 152 -0.54 7.23 -5.47
CA ALA A 152 0.76 7.76 -5.16
C ALA A 152 1.58 7.82 -6.45
N ARG A 153 2.20 8.97 -6.71
CA ARG A 153 3.17 9.11 -7.80
C ARG A 153 4.52 8.66 -7.29
N VAL A 154 5.15 7.73 -8.00
CA VAL A 154 6.43 7.15 -7.62
C VAL A 154 7.46 7.37 -8.73
N ALA A 155 8.68 7.73 -8.33
CA ALA A 155 9.82 7.86 -9.23
C ALA A 155 10.69 6.58 -9.23
N ILE A 156 11.56 6.45 -10.23
CA ILE A 156 12.55 5.38 -10.29
C ILE A 156 13.49 5.53 -9.08
N GLY A 157 13.76 4.43 -8.38
CA GLY A 157 14.62 4.42 -7.18
C GLY A 157 13.91 4.86 -5.89
N GLN A 158 12.63 5.25 -5.95
CA GLN A 158 11.91 5.67 -4.76
C GLN A 158 11.44 4.45 -3.92
N PRO A 159 11.71 4.42 -2.59
CA PRO A 159 11.22 3.37 -1.71
C PRO A 159 9.71 3.49 -1.48
N ILE A 160 8.99 2.39 -1.68
CA ILE A 160 7.54 2.28 -1.50
C ILE A 160 7.23 1.79 -0.09
N ILE A 161 7.86 0.68 0.32
CA ILE A 161 7.69 0.05 1.63
C ILE A 161 9.07 -0.11 2.25
N SER A 162 9.20 0.27 3.52
CA SER A 162 10.38 0.03 4.33
C SER A 162 10.01 -0.85 5.52
N VAL A 163 10.82 -1.85 5.81
CA VAL A 163 10.66 -2.70 6.99
C VAL A 163 11.96 -2.69 7.75
N ARG A 164 11.89 -2.45 9.07
CA ARG A 164 12.98 -2.70 9.99
C ARG A 164 12.65 -3.83 10.95
N SER A 165 13.65 -4.64 11.31
CA SER A 165 13.51 -5.78 12.21
C SER A 165 14.83 -6.08 12.91
N LYS A 166 14.86 -7.15 13.72
CA LYS A 166 16.11 -7.78 14.15
C LYS A 166 16.77 -8.51 12.96
N ASP A 167 18.09 -8.67 12.99
CA ASP A 167 18.84 -9.32 11.91
C ASP A 167 18.44 -10.79 11.70
N SER A 168 18.04 -11.50 12.76
CA SER A 168 17.57 -12.88 12.69
C SER A 168 16.37 -13.07 11.75
N PHE A 169 15.55 -12.02 11.56
CA PHE A 169 14.35 -12.06 10.72
C PHE A 169 14.57 -11.53 9.30
N GLY A 170 15.81 -11.22 8.91
CA GLY A 170 16.15 -10.68 7.59
C GLY A 170 15.54 -11.44 6.41
N PRO A 171 15.69 -12.79 6.33
CA PRO A 171 15.12 -13.58 5.24
C PRO A 171 13.59 -13.49 5.16
N SER A 172 12.91 -13.52 6.31
CA SER A 172 11.46 -13.39 6.40
C SER A 172 10.98 -12.02 5.93
N VAL A 173 11.75 -10.95 6.20
CA VAL A 173 11.44 -9.62 5.70
C VAL A 173 11.56 -9.53 4.18
N VAL A 174 12.63 -10.09 3.61
CA VAL A 174 12.83 -10.12 2.16
C VAL A 174 11.68 -10.86 1.46
N GLU A 175 11.26 -12.00 2.01
CA GLU A 175 10.13 -12.77 1.47
C GLU A 175 8.79 -12.02 1.60
N ALA A 176 8.57 -11.29 2.71
CA ALA A 176 7.39 -10.44 2.87
C ALA A 176 7.33 -9.34 1.79
N LEU A 177 8.46 -8.69 1.51
CA LEU A 177 8.55 -7.66 0.48
C LEU A 177 8.40 -8.25 -0.94
N ARG A 178 8.91 -9.47 -1.18
CA ARG A 178 8.69 -10.20 -2.43
C ARG A 178 7.20 -10.49 -2.66
N ARG A 179 6.45 -10.85 -1.60
CA ARG A 179 4.99 -11.04 -1.69
C ARG A 179 4.24 -9.74 -1.94
N ALA A 180 4.69 -8.64 -1.33
CA ALA A 180 4.13 -7.31 -1.56
C ALA A 180 4.36 -6.80 -2.99
N LYS A 181 5.53 -7.09 -3.58
CA LYS A 181 5.87 -6.76 -4.97
C LYS A 181 4.79 -7.19 -5.96
N PHE A 182 4.22 -8.39 -5.83
CA PHE A 182 3.16 -8.88 -6.73
C PHE A 182 1.84 -8.09 -6.68
N LYS A 183 1.68 -7.17 -5.73
CA LYS A 183 0.50 -6.29 -5.63
C LYS A 183 0.69 -4.98 -6.38
N PHE A 184 1.91 -4.67 -6.81
CA PHE A 184 2.22 -3.46 -7.56
C PHE A 184 2.30 -3.74 -9.07
N PRO A 185 1.89 -2.76 -9.91
CA PRO A 185 2.20 -2.78 -11.34
C PRO A 185 3.71 -2.63 -11.57
N GLY A 186 4.25 -3.03 -12.72
CA GLY A 186 5.66 -2.76 -13.06
C GLY A 186 6.69 -3.61 -12.31
N ARG A 187 7.96 -3.19 -12.39
CA ARG A 187 9.11 -3.87 -11.77
C ARG A 187 9.50 -3.19 -10.46
N GLN A 188 9.51 -3.96 -9.38
CA GLN A 188 10.07 -3.54 -8.09
C GLN A 188 11.29 -4.40 -7.73
N LYS A 189 12.21 -3.79 -6.99
CA LYS A 189 13.41 -4.41 -6.45
C LYS A 189 13.32 -4.43 -4.93
N VAL A 190 13.77 -5.53 -4.31
CA VAL A 190 13.94 -5.62 -2.87
C VAL A 190 15.41 -5.36 -2.58
N LEU A 191 15.71 -4.35 -1.76
CA LEU A 191 17.06 -3.94 -1.41
C LEU A 191 17.25 -4.05 0.10
N GLY A 192 18.29 -4.77 0.53
CA GLY A 192 18.78 -4.69 1.91
C GLY A 192 19.61 -3.42 2.08
N SER A 193 19.33 -2.65 3.13
CA SER A 193 20.07 -1.41 3.41
C SER A 193 21.22 -1.67 4.37
N LYS A 194 22.35 -0.99 4.16
CA LYS A 194 23.48 -0.94 5.09
C LYS A 194 23.25 0.00 6.28
N LYS A 195 22.12 0.73 6.27
CA LYS A 195 21.75 1.67 7.32
C LYS A 195 21.23 0.96 8.56
N TRP A 196 21.34 1.63 9.70
CA TRP A 196 20.71 1.17 10.93
C TRP A 196 19.24 1.55 10.94
N GLY A 197 18.32 0.58 10.92
CA GLY A 197 16.89 0.87 11.04
C GLY A 197 16.35 1.93 10.04
N PHE A 198 15.56 2.88 10.54
CA PHE A 198 15.07 4.00 9.72
C PHE A 198 15.94 5.25 9.83
N THR A 199 17.17 5.10 10.34
CA THR A 199 18.12 6.20 10.47
C THR A 199 18.76 6.55 9.14
N LYS A 200 19.46 7.68 9.11
CA LYS A 200 20.26 8.08 7.94
C LYS A 200 21.66 7.46 7.90
N TYR A 201 22.15 6.94 9.03
CA TYR A 201 23.53 6.49 9.24
C TYR A 201 23.73 5.01 8.86
N GLU A 202 24.94 4.66 8.44
CA GLU A 202 25.37 3.27 8.30
C GLU A 202 25.53 2.61 9.67
N ARG A 203 25.49 1.27 9.72
CA ARG A 203 25.51 0.53 11.00
C ARG A 203 26.75 0.82 11.86
N GLU A 204 27.92 0.85 11.25
CA GLU A 204 29.20 1.10 11.93
C GLU A 204 29.23 2.51 12.51
N VAL A 205 28.95 3.51 11.67
CA VAL A 205 28.88 4.93 12.07
C VAL A 205 27.83 5.15 13.17
N TYR A 206 26.68 4.48 13.09
CA TYR A 206 25.66 4.57 14.13
C TYR A 206 26.18 4.05 15.47
N ALA A 207 26.87 2.91 15.49
CA ALA A 207 27.42 2.34 16.71
C ALA A 207 28.47 3.26 17.36
N GLU A 208 29.37 3.84 16.57
CA GLU A 208 30.36 4.81 17.05
C GLU A 208 29.73 6.08 17.60
N MET A 209 28.81 6.69 16.85
CA MET A 209 28.12 7.91 17.29
C MET A 209 27.24 7.68 18.52
N ARG A 210 26.73 6.45 18.69
CA ARG A 210 25.98 6.04 19.88
C ARG A 210 26.91 5.86 21.09
N ALA A 211 28.08 5.25 20.88
CA ALA A 211 29.10 5.08 21.92
C ALA A 211 29.68 6.43 22.38
N ASN A 212 29.91 7.35 21.44
CA ASN A 212 30.41 8.71 21.70
C ASN A 212 29.35 9.65 22.32
N GLY A 213 28.11 9.18 22.51
CA GLY A 213 27.01 10.00 23.06
C GLY A 213 26.49 11.09 22.12
N SER A 214 26.96 11.16 20.87
CA SER A 214 26.51 12.14 19.87
C SER A 214 25.08 11.88 19.38
N LEU A 215 24.58 10.64 19.54
CA LEU A 215 23.20 10.24 19.23
C LEU A 215 22.41 9.91 20.49
N GLY A 216 21.37 10.69 20.74
CA GLY A 216 20.34 10.41 21.73
C GLY A 216 19.17 9.61 21.13
N LEU A 217 18.42 8.93 22.00
CA LEU A 217 17.18 8.26 21.61
C LEU A 217 16.01 9.24 21.60
N ASP A 218 15.22 9.21 20.53
CA ASP A 218 13.94 9.91 20.41
C ASP A 218 12.84 8.93 19.96
N GLY A 219 12.65 7.89 20.78
CA GLY A 219 11.73 6.80 20.51
C GLY A 219 12.11 6.00 19.26
N ASN A 220 11.32 6.16 18.19
CA ASN A 220 11.49 5.44 16.92
C ASN A 220 12.61 6.03 16.05
N HIS A 221 13.01 7.27 16.32
CA HIS A 221 14.05 8.00 15.60
C HIS A 221 15.19 8.40 16.53
N GLU A 222 16.32 8.73 15.92
CA GLU A 222 17.52 9.20 16.59
C GLU A 222 17.55 10.73 16.64
N LYS A 223 17.99 11.30 17.77
CA LYS A 223 18.26 12.73 17.90
C LYS A 223 19.75 12.95 17.89
N TYR A 224 20.25 13.63 16.87
CA TYR A 224 21.65 14.05 16.82
C TYR A 224 21.86 15.26 17.73
N HIS A 225 22.88 15.20 18.58
CA HIS A 225 23.34 16.32 19.40
C HIS A 225 24.46 17.05 18.64
N PRO A 226 24.15 18.19 17.98
CA PRO A 226 25.18 18.95 17.29
C PRO A 226 26.08 19.65 18.30
N ASN A 227 27.35 19.85 17.94
CA ASN A 227 28.30 20.68 18.70
C ASN A 227 27.97 22.20 18.61
N ARG A 228 26.77 22.55 18.11
CA ARG A 228 26.31 23.91 17.90
C ARG A 228 25.01 24.11 18.67
N GLY A 229 24.99 25.11 19.55
CA GLY A 229 23.82 25.49 20.33
C GLY A 229 24.21 26.45 21.46
N PRO A 230 23.24 27.04 22.17
CA PRO A 230 23.52 27.82 23.38
C PRO A 230 24.16 26.89 24.41
N LEU A 231 25.44 27.11 24.70
CA LEU A 231 26.15 26.42 25.76
C LEU A 231 25.62 26.93 27.09
N LYS A 232 25.26 26.02 28.00
CA LYS A 232 25.03 26.42 29.39
C LYS A 232 26.40 26.74 29.97
N LEU A 233 26.61 28.02 30.31
CA LEU A 233 27.74 28.49 31.11
C LEU A 233 27.71 27.85 32.49
#